data_AF-A0AAN2CB11-F1
#
_entry.id   AF-A0AAN2CB11-F1
#
_cell.length_a   1.000
_cell.length_b   1.000
_cell.length_c   1.000
_cell.angle_alpha   90.00
_cell.angle_beta   90.00
_cell.angle_gamma   90.00
#
_symmetry.space_group_name_H-M   'P 1'
#
loop_
_entity.id
_entity.type
_entity.pdbx_description
1 polymer ?
#
loop_
_entity_poly.entity_id
_entity_poly.type
_entity_poly.pdbx_seq_one_letter_code
_entity_poly.pdbx_strand_id
1 'polypeptide(L)' 'MSADLRHHALVTEQKPPYTVALLERAIAHGVDNTGHPLNRVMPRWRMSERDLHDVVVYVLTQLK' A
#
# COMPACT_ATOMS: atom_id res chain seq x y z
N MET A 1 4.76 11.31 32.30
CA MET A 1 3.54 10.60 31.89
C MET A 1 3.89 9.78 30.66
N SER A 2 4.03 8.47 30.82
CA SER A 2 4.42 7.55 29.75
C SER A 2 3.26 7.38 28.76
N ALA A 3 3.51 7.61 27.48
CA ALA A 3 2.54 7.35 26.42
C ALA A 3 2.37 5.83 26.29
N ASP A 4 1.22 5.35 26.75
CA ASP A 4 0.78 3.96 26.63
C ASP A 4 0.47 3.69 25.15
N LEU A 5 1.43 3.08 24.44
CA LEU A 5 1.30 2.65 23.04
C LEU A 5 0.38 1.42 22.94
N ARG A 6 -0.91 1.59 23.28
CA ARG A 6 -1.92 0.56 23.03
C ARG A 6 -2.15 0.49 21.53
N HIS A 7 -1.56 -0.53 20.91
CA HIS A 7 -1.59 -0.86 19.48
C HIS A 7 -3.01 -0.99 18.88
N HIS A 8 -4.05 -0.95 19.72
CA HIS A 8 -5.44 -1.16 19.35
C HIS A 8 -6.09 0.02 18.60
N ALA A 9 -5.47 1.21 18.61
CA ALA A 9 -5.97 2.37 17.85
C ALA A 9 -5.51 2.41 16.38
N LEU A 10 -4.69 1.45 15.94
CA LEU A 10 -4.24 1.34 14.54
C LEU A 10 -5.20 0.48 13.67
N VAL A 11 -6.20 -0.16 14.28
CA VAL A 11 -7.15 -1.09 13.61
C VAL A 11 -8.55 -0.48 13.52
N THR A 12 -8.65 0.83 13.26
CA THR A 12 -9.95 1.50 13.01
C THR A 12 -10.05 2.12 11.62
N GLU A 13 -9.14 1.78 10.72
CA GLU A 13 -9.30 2.04 9.29
C GLU A 13 -8.99 0.76 8.53
N GLN A 14 -9.97 -0.17 8.49
CA GLN A 14 -9.95 -1.23 7.48
C GLN A 14 -10.07 -0.57 6.11
N LYS A 15 -8.93 -0.12 5.58
CA LYS A 15 -8.82 0.33 4.20
C LYS A 15 -9.30 -0.82 3.32
N PRO A 16 -10.14 -0.56 2.31
CA PRO A 16 -10.64 -1.61 1.44
C PRO A 16 -9.48 -2.46 0.92
N PRO A 17 -9.65 -3.79 0.83
CA PRO A 17 -8.57 -4.70 0.50
C PRO A 17 -7.90 -4.24 -0.80
N TYR A 18 -6.58 -4.08 -0.75
CA TYR A 18 -5.81 -3.78 -1.95
C TYR A 18 -5.90 -4.99 -2.88
N THR A 19 -6.57 -4.81 -4.02
CA THR A 19 -6.46 -5.75 -5.14
C THR A 19 -5.13 -5.54 -5.85
N VAL A 20 -4.70 -6.53 -6.62
CA VAL A 20 -3.48 -6.45 -7.46
C VAL A 20 -3.44 -5.14 -8.25
N ALA A 21 -4.51 -4.83 -8.99
CA ALA A 21 -4.60 -3.60 -9.79
C ALA A 21 -4.53 -2.30 -8.97
N LEU A 22 -5.08 -2.29 -7.75
CA LEU A 22 -5.01 -1.12 -6.88
C LEU A 22 -3.59 -0.93 -6.32
N LEU A 23 -2.87 -2.03 -6.06
CA LEU A 23 -1.50 -1.98 -5.57
C LEU A 23 -0.51 -1.61 -6.68
N GLU A 24 -0.70 -2.14 -7.89
CA GLU A 24 0.04 -1.72 -9.10
C GLU A 24 -0.10 -0.20 -9.30
N ARG A 25 -1.34 0.31 -9.20
CA ARG A 25 -1.61 1.76 -9.31
C ARG A 25 -0.94 2.56 -8.20
N ALA A 26 -0.94 2.06 -6.97
CA ALA A 26 -0.30 2.73 -5.83
C ALA A 26 1.22 2.83 -6.02
N ILE A 27 1.87 1.78 -6.48
CA ILE A 27 3.33 1.72 -6.65
C ILE A 27 3.78 2.53 -7.87
N ALA A 28 3.06 2.44 -8.99
CA ALA A 28 3.43 3.13 -10.23
C ALA A 28 3.06 4.63 -10.21
N HIS A 29 1.86 4.95 -9.74
CA HIS A 29 1.31 6.32 -9.83
C HIS A 29 1.28 7.05 -8.49
N GLY A 30 1.48 6.36 -7.37
CA GLY A 30 1.33 6.96 -6.06
C GLY A 30 -0.14 7.30 -5.76
N VAL A 31 -1.08 6.44 -6.15
CA VAL A 31 -2.51 6.64 -5.92
C VAL A 31 -3.08 5.47 -5.13
N ASP A 32 -3.70 5.77 -3.99
CA ASP A 32 -4.20 4.75 -3.08
C ASP A 32 -5.42 4.00 -3.63
N ASN A 33 -5.91 3.01 -2.87
CA ASN A 33 -7.11 2.25 -3.19
C ASN A 33 -8.39 3.10 -3.33
N THR A 34 -8.46 4.27 -2.67
CA THR A 34 -9.60 5.20 -2.73
C THR A 34 -9.47 6.25 -3.84
N GLY A 35 -8.36 6.27 -4.57
CA GLY A 35 -8.11 7.24 -5.64
C GLY A 35 -7.46 8.53 -5.14
N HIS A 36 -7.08 8.62 -3.87
CA HIS A 36 -6.35 9.77 -3.34
C HIS A 36 -4.85 9.65 -3.65
N PRO A 37 -4.18 10.78 -3.91
CA PRO A 37 -2.72 10.81 -4.01
C PRO A 37 -2.09 10.33 -2.70
N LEU A 38 -1.16 9.39 -2.80
CA LEU A 38 -0.33 8.95 -1.69
C LEU A 38 0.62 10.09 -1.27
N ASN A 39 1.15 9.96 -0.06
CA ASN A 39 2.08 10.91 0.51
C ASN A 39 3.24 11.18 -0.48
N ARG A 40 3.74 12.41 -0.53
CA ARG A 40 4.86 12.83 -1.38
C ARG A 40 6.12 11.97 -1.20
N VAL A 41 6.31 11.34 -0.04
CA VAL A 41 7.42 10.40 0.22
C VAL A 41 7.25 9.05 -0.47
N MET A 42 6.06 8.73 -0.98
CA MET A 42 5.81 7.50 -1.72
C MET A 42 6.53 7.58 -3.07
N PRO A 43 7.51 6.69 -3.32
CA PRO A 43 8.23 6.70 -4.58
C PRO A 43 7.33 6.21 -5.71
N ARG A 44 7.41 6.87 -6.87
CA ARG A 44 6.72 6.48 -8.09
C ARG A 44 7.66 5.61 -8.91
N TRP A 45 7.60 4.31 -8.70
CA TRP A 45 8.53 3.39 -9.34
C TRP A 45 8.22 3.26 -10.83
N ARG A 46 9.25 3.44 -11.67
CA ARG A 46 9.19 3.17 -13.11
C ARG A 46 9.82 1.80 -13.37
N MET A 47 8.99 0.81 -13.66
CA MET A 47 9.41 -0.55 -14.00
C MET A 47 8.50 -1.12 -15.10
N SER A 48 8.84 -2.30 -15.62
CA SER A 48 7.98 -2.98 -16.59
C SER A 48 6.70 -3.51 -15.91
N GLU A 49 5.63 -3.70 -16.68
CA GLU A 49 4.37 -4.25 -16.15
C GLU A 49 4.57 -5.61 -15.49
N ARG A 50 5.48 -6.44 -16.03
CA ARG A 50 5.83 -7.74 -15.48
C ARG A 50 6.50 -7.61 -14.11
N ASP A 51 7.51 -6.76 -13.99
CA ASP A 51 8.21 -6.56 -12.72
C ASP A 51 7.27 -5.99 -11.66
N LEU A 52 6.37 -5.08 -12.06
CA LEU A 52 5.38 -4.50 -11.15
C LEU A 52 4.41 -5.56 -10.64
N HIS A 53 3.94 -6.43 -11.53
CA HIS A 53 3.06 -7.53 -11.18
C HIS A 53 3.75 -8.50 -10.20
N ASP A 54 4.99 -8.88 -10.47
CA ASP A 54 5.77 -9.80 -9.62
C ASP A 54 5.98 -9.21 -8.21
N VAL A 55 6.29 -7.91 -8.13
CA VAL A 55 6.41 -7.18 -6.85
C VAL A 55 5.08 -7.16 -6.10
N VAL A 56 3.97 -6.88 -6.80
CA VAL A 56 2.63 -6.83 -6.19
C VAL A 56 2.21 -8.20 -5.65
N VAL A 57 2.46 -9.26 -6.41
CA VAL A 57 2.22 -10.64 -5.98
C VAL A 57 3.08 -10.99 -4.77
N TYR A 58 4.37 -10.64 -4.79
CA TYR A 58 5.27 -10.84 -3.65
C TYR A 58 4.75 -10.14 -2.39
N VAL A 59 4.39 -8.86 -2.49
CA VAL A 59 3.88 -8.06 -1.36
C VAL A 59 2.56 -8.64 -0.83
N LEU A 60 1.61 -8.98 -1.69
CA LEU A 60 0.32 -9.55 -1.27
C LEU A 60 0.44 -10.95 -0.66
N THR A 61 1.43 -11.74 -1.07
CA THR A 61 1.63 -13.10 -0.55
C THR A 61 2.42 -13.13 0.76
N GLN A 62 3.33 -12.18 0.98
CA GLN A 62 4.18 -12.10 2.17
C GLN A 62 3.58 -11.29 3.33
N LEU A 63 2.52 -10.51 3.12
CA LEU A 63 1.81 -9.75 4.16
C LEU A 63 0.79 -10.57 4.97
N LYS A 64 0.91 -11.91 4.97
CA LYS A 64 0.05 -12.81 5.76
C LYS A 64 0.52 -12.95 7.21
#